data_AF-A0A0M0HWE7-F1
#
_entry.id   AF-A0A0M0HWE7-F1
#
_cell.length_a   1.000
_cell.length_b   1.000
_cell.length_c   1.000
_cell.angle_alpha   90.00
_cell.angle_beta   90.00
_cell.angle_gamma   90.00
#
_symmetry.space_group_name_H-M   'P 1'
#
loop_
_entity.id
_entity.type
_entity.pdbx_description
1 polymer ?
#
loop_
_entity_poly.entity_id
_entity_poly.type
_entity_poly.pdbx_seq_one_letter_code
_entity_poly.pdbx_strand_id
1 'polypeptide(L)'
;MTLKLTLIRGLPGSGKSTLAKTFPANHYEADMYFVDNKGCYSYQAEKIALAHQWCQAMTAKSLARKQSVVVSNTFVRRWEMAPYFKMAKRYGATLEVIECTENFGNIHGVEPETIEKMKKRWQEWQSVPQ
;
A
#
# COMPACT_ATOMS: atom_id res chain seq x y z
N MET A 1 -23.58 4.07 -2.49
CA MET A 1 -22.26 3.46 -2.80
C MET A 1 -21.72 2.85 -1.53
N THR A 2 -21.24 1.60 -1.58
CA THR A 2 -20.62 0.93 -0.41
C THR A 2 -19.23 1.50 -0.16
N LEU A 3 -18.92 1.84 1.09
CA LEU A 3 -17.58 2.31 1.48
C LEU A 3 -16.56 1.19 1.29
N LYS A 4 -15.46 1.45 0.57
CA LYS A 4 -14.44 0.44 0.27
C LYS A 4 -13.05 0.84 0.78
N LEU A 5 -12.30 -0.14 1.27
CA LEU A 5 -10.86 -0.06 1.51
C LEU A 5 -10.17 -1.13 0.66
N THR A 6 -9.47 -0.72 -0.39
CA THR A 6 -8.72 -1.60 -1.28
C THR A 6 -7.24 -1.56 -0.92
N LEU A 7 -6.63 -2.70 -0.65
CA LEU A 7 -5.19 -2.85 -0.43
C LEU A 7 -4.56 -3.48 -1.66
N ILE A 8 -3.62 -2.80 -2.29
CA ILE A 8 -2.86 -3.32 -3.43
C ILE A 8 -1.47 -3.69 -2.92
N ARG A 9 -1.12 -4.98 -3.01
CA ARG A 9 0.17 -5.56 -2.63
C ARG A 9 0.94 -6.03 -3.86
N GLY A 10 2.26 -6.07 -3.78
CA GLY A 10 3.10 -6.36 -4.95
C GLY A 10 4.52 -5.83 -4.80
N LEU A 11 5.50 -6.49 -5.43
CA LEU A 11 6.88 -6.05 -5.39
C LEU A 11 7.08 -4.71 -6.12
N PRO A 12 8.15 -3.94 -5.83
CA PRO A 12 8.52 -2.79 -6.64
C PRO A 12 8.55 -3.17 -8.12
N GLY A 13 7.97 -2.34 -8.99
CA GLY A 13 7.86 -2.66 -10.41
C GLY A 13 6.60 -3.43 -10.83
N SER A 14 5.73 -3.85 -9.90
CA SER A 14 4.54 -4.64 -10.27
C SER A 14 3.31 -3.84 -10.73
N GLY A 15 3.46 -2.54 -10.98
CA GLY A 15 2.36 -1.71 -11.47
C GLY A 15 1.33 -1.30 -10.41
N LYS A 16 1.56 -1.56 -9.11
CA LYS A 16 0.63 -1.21 -8.02
C LYS A 16 0.12 0.22 -8.06
N SER A 17 1.02 1.19 -8.18
CA SER A 17 0.69 2.61 -8.17
C SER A 17 -0.08 3.01 -9.43
N THR A 18 0.21 2.35 -10.57
CA THR A 18 -0.55 2.51 -11.81
C THR A 18 -1.97 2.00 -11.63
N LEU A 19 -2.13 0.80 -11.06
CA LEU A 19 -3.43 0.22 -10.76
C LEU A 19 -4.20 1.07 -9.74
N ALA A 20 -3.55 1.54 -8.67
CA ALA A 20 -4.20 2.36 -7.64
C ALA A 20 -4.84 3.64 -8.22
N LYS A 21 -4.18 4.27 -9.21
CA LYS A 21 -4.68 5.49 -9.87
C LYS A 21 -5.93 5.27 -10.72
N THR A 22 -6.26 4.03 -11.10
CA THR A 22 -7.50 3.75 -11.86
C THR A 22 -8.73 3.71 -10.95
N PHE A 23 -8.56 3.64 -9.63
CA PHE A 23 -9.66 3.61 -8.68
C PHE A 23 -10.20 5.03 -8.44
N PRO A 24 -11.52 5.24 -8.48
CA PRO A 24 -12.14 6.50 -8.09
C PRO A 24 -12.20 6.62 -6.54
N ALA A 25 -11.04 6.60 -5.90
CA ALA A 25 -10.87 6.57 -4.44
C ALA A 25 -9.64 7.40 -4.02
N ASN A 26 -9.57 7.77 -2.73
CA ASN A 26 -8.36 8.42 -2.21
C ASN A 26 -7.20 7.43 -2.24
N HIS A 27 -6.08 7.80 -2.87
CA HIS A 27 -4.91 6.95 -3.00
C HIS A 27 -3.81 7.36 -2.02
N TYR A 28 -3.31 6.39 -1.24
CA TYR A 28 -2.18 6.59 -0.32
C TYR A 28 -1.11 5.49 -0.45
N GLU A 29 0.14 5.88 -0.32
CA GLU A 29 1.31 4.99 -0.23
C GLU A 29 2.21 5.49 0.91
N ALA A 30 2.96 4.60 1.56
CA ALA A 30 3.94 5.05 2.55
C ALA A 30 5.00 5.96 1.89
N ASP A 31 5.38 5.67 0.66
CA ASP A 31 6.40 6.43 -0.08
C ASP A 31 6.01 7.88 -0.35
N MET A 32 4.70 8.20 -0.41
CA MET A 32 4.22 9.58 -0.54
C MET A 32 4.64 10.47 0.64
N TYR A 33 4.97 9.89 1.80
CA TYR A 33 5.50 10.64 2.94
C TYR A 33 6.86 11.30 2.64
N PHE A 34 7.64 10.72 1.72
CA PHE A 34 8.96 11.20 1.35
C PHE A 34 8.93 12.22 0.20
N VAL A 35 7.74 12.61 -0.26
CA VAL A 35 7.56 13.62 -1.30
C VAL A 35 7.25 14.96 -0.63
N ASP A 36 8.08 15.96 -0.89
CA ASP A 36 7.85 17.31 -0.36
C ASP A 36 6.77 18.09 -1.15
N ASN A 37 6.46 19.30 -0.70
CA ASN A 37 5.46 20.16 -1.35
C ASN A 37 5.84 20.61 -2.77
N LYS A 38 7.11 20.43 -3.17
CA LYS A 38 7.61 20.73 -4.51
C LYS A 38 7.62 19.48 -5.41
N GLY A 39 7.20 18.32 -4.87
CA GLY A 39 7.22 17.04 -5.57
C GLY A 39 8.57 16.34 -5.56
N CYS A 40 9.54 16.80 -4.76
CA CYS A 40 10.86 16.19 -4.66
C CYS A 40 10.81 14.98 -3.71
N TYR A 41 11.22 13.81 -4.21
CA TYR A 41 11.31 12.58 -3.43
C TYR A 41 12.66 12.47 -2.71
N SER A 42 12.63 12.22 -1.40
CA SER A 42 13.83 12.02 -0.57
C SER A 42 13.62 10.92 0.46
N TYR A 43 14.01 9.70 0.11
CA TYR A 43 13.89 8.53 1.01
C TYR A 43 14.81 8.65 2.23
N GLN A 44 14.25 8.39 3.42
CA GLN A 44 14.98 8.36 4.69
C GLN A 44 14.57 7.08 5.45
N ALA A 45 15.49 6.11 5.50
CA ALA A 45 15.23 4.78 6.05
C ALA A 45 14.77 4.84 7.52
N GLU A 46 15.34 5.75 8.30
CA GLU A 46 15.01 6.01 9.70
C GLU A 46 13.57 6.51 9.90
N LYS A 47 12.93 7.04 8.85
CA LYS A 47 11.55 7.55 8.88
C LYS A 47 10.53 6.57 8.31
N ILE A 48 10.93 5.36 7.91
CA ILE A 48 10.00 4.38 7.32
C ILE A 48 8.82 4.05 8.23
N ALA A 49 9.07 3.95 9.55
CA ALA A 49 8.01 3.72 10.53
C ALA A 49 7.00 4.87 10.57
N LEU A 50 7.48 6.12 10.49
CA LEU A 50 6.63 7.32 10.45
C LEU A 50 5.84 7.38 9.14
N ALA A 51 6.46 7.01 8.02
CA ALA A 51 5.78 6.95 6.72
C ALA A 51 4.59 5.98 6.73
N HIS A 52 4.75 4.79 7.31
CA HIS A 52 3.65 3.84 7.48
C HIS A 52 2.57 4.35 8.44
N GLN A 53 2.94 5.00 9.54
CA GLN A 53 1.97 5.62 10.46
C GLN A 53 1.17 6.73 9.79
N TRP A 54 1.83 7.57 8.99
CA TRP A 54 1.17 8.61 8.21
C TRP A 54 0.17 8.01 7.21
N CYS A 55 0.57 6.98 6.45
CA CYS A 55 -0.30 6.30 5.49
C CYS A 55 -1.54 5.70 6.18
N GLN A 56 -1.35 5.08 7.35
CA GLN A 56 -2.43 4.57 8.20
C GLN A 56 -3.36 5.68 8.69
N ALA A 57 -2.82 6.81 9.16
CA ALA A 57 -3.60 7.95 9.63
C ALA A 57 -4.44 8.58 8.51
N MET A 58 -3.87 8.74 7.30
CA MET A 58 -4.57 9.27 6.13
C MET A 58 -5.71 8.34 5.69
N THR A 59 -5.47 7.03 5.73
CA THR A 59 -6.49 6.01 5.47
C THR A 59 -7.64 6.11 6.46
N ALA A 60 -7.34 6.12 7.77
CA ALA A 60 -8.36 6.24 8.82
C ALA A 60 -9.16 7.54 8.69
N LYS A 61 -8.51 8.66 8.40
CA LYS A 61 -9.14 9.98 8.20
C LYS A 61 -10.12 9.96 7.03
N SER A 62 -9.77 9.33 5.92
CA SER A 62 -10.65 9.21 4.75
C SER A 62 -11.85 8.30 5.02
N LEU A 63 -11.62 7.14 5.65
CA LEU A 63 -12.70 6.21 6.02
C LEU A 63 -13.67 6.84 7.03
N ALA A 64 -13.18 7.62 7.99
CA ALA A 64 -14.00 8.38 8.93
C ALA A 64 -14.92 9.39 8.21
N ARG A 65 -14.46 9.94 7.09
CA ARG A 65 -15.24 10.84 6.21
C ARG A 65 -16.12 10.11 5.21
N LYS A 66 -16.25 8.77 5.32
CA LYS A 66 -16.99 7.92 4.39
C LYS A 66 -16.48 8.00 2.94
N GLN A 67 -15.18 8.26 2.77
CA GLN A 67 -14.51 8.25 1.48
C GLN A 67 -13.80 6.90 1.30
N SER A 68 -14.04 6.24 0.16
CA SER A 68 -13.32 5.01 -0.20
C SER A 68 -11.83 5.30 -0.38
N VAL A 69 -10.99 4.31 -0.04
CA VAL A 69 -9.53 4.45 -0.04
C VAL A 69 -8.90 3.28 -0.79
N VAL A 70 -7.87 3.58 -1.58
CA VAL A 70 -6.94 2.61 -2.12
C VAL A 70 -5.56 2.84 -1.52
N VAL A 71 -4.95 1.79 -0.98
CA VAL A 71 -3.60 1.82 -0.41
C VAL A 71 -2.72 0.87 -1.20
N SER A 72 -1.71 1.39 -1.89
CA SER A 72 -0.71 0.57 -2.57
C SER A 72 0.61 0.64 -1.82
N ASN A 73 0.98 -0.49 -1.21
CA ASN A 73 2.29 -0.67 -0.59
C ASN A 73 2.83 -2.04 -1.00
N THR A 74 4.09 -2.33 -0.70
CA THR A 74 4.63 -3.66 -0.97
C THR A 74 3.92 -4.74 -0.18
N PHE A 75 3.53 -4.45 1.07
CA PHE A 75 2.86 -5.37 2.00
C PHE A 75 3.56 -6.74 2.03
N VAL A 76 4.89 -6.70 2.14
CA VAL A 76 5.78 -7.86 2.10
C VAL A 76 5.41 -8.84 3.22
N ARG A 77 5.01 -8.32 4.38
CA ARG A 77 4.63 -9.12 5.54
C ARG A 77 3.14 -8.98 5.83
N ARG A 78 2.47 -10.10 6.07
CA ARG A 78 1.02 -10.14 6.33
C ARG A 78 0.57 -9.23 7.48
N TRP A 79 1.39 -9.07 8.52
CA TRP A 79 1.05 -8.23 9.67
C TRP A 79 0.98 -6.73 9.31
N GLU A 80 1.59 -6.29 8.21
CA GLU A 80 1.53 -4.90 7.74
C GLU A 80 0.11 -4.51 7.29
N MET A 81 -0.72 -5.48 6.91
CA MET A 81 -2.12 -5.27 6.54
C MET A 81 -3.07 -5.29 7.75
N ALA A 82 -2.64 -5.84 8.89
CA ALA A 82 -3.50 -6.01 10.07
C ALA A 82 -4.13 -4.68 10.59
N PRO A 83 -3.42 -3.53 10.59
CA PRO A 83 -4.04 -2.25 10.95
C PRO A 83 -5.18 -1.86 10.00
N TYR A 84 -5.04 -2.12 8.71
CA TYR A 84 -6.05 -1.80 7.69
C TYR A 84 -7.29 -2.68 7.81
N PHE A 85 -7.12 -3.96 8.14
CA PHE A 85 -8.26 -4.85 8.45
C PHE A 85 -9.07 -4.34 9.65
N LYS A 86 -8.38 -3.88 10.71
CA LYS A 86 -9.03 -3.28 11.87
C LYS A 86 -9.76 -1.99 11.50
N MET A 87 -9.19 -1.15 10.65
CA MET A 87 -9.83 0.08 10.16
C MET A 87 -11.09 -0.21 9.34
N ALA A 88 -11.03 -1.16 8.40
CA ALA A 88 -12.18 -1.54 7.60
C ALA A 88 -13.36 -1.97 8.48
N LYS A 89 -13.11 -2.86 9.46
CA LYS A 89 -14.11 -3.27 10.44
C LYS A 89 -14.65 -2.09 11.26
N ARG A 90 -13.77 -1.22 11.76
CA ARG A 90 -14.13 -0.07 12.59
C ARG A 90 -15.06 0.92 11.86
N TYR A 91 -14.80 1.18 10.58
CA TYR A 91 -15.54 2.19 9.81
C TYR A 91 -16.69 1.60 8.96
N GLY A 92 -16.85 0.27 8.97
CA GLY A 92 -17.85 -0.45 8.18
C GLY A 92 -17.54 -0.43 6.69
N ALA A 93 -16.25 -0.44 6.32
CA ALA A 93 -15.82 -0.50 4.94
C ALA A 93 -15.68 -1.96 4.48
N THR A 94 -16.11 -2.26 3.25
CA THR A 94 -15.77 -3.52 2.59
C THR A 94 -14.29 -3.50 2.24
N LEU A 95 -13.56 -4.50 2.72
CA LEU A 95 -12.14 -4.65 2.47
C LEU A 95 -11.91 -5.53 1.23
N GLU A 96 -11.00 -5.10 0.37
CA GLU A 96 -10.54 -5.84 -0.81
C GLU A 96 -9.01 -5.86 -0.83
N VAL A 97 -8.40 -7.00 -1.19
CA VAL A 97 -6.94 -7.12 -1.33
C VAL A 97 -6.63 -7.59 -2.74
N ILE A 98 -5.81 -6.83 -3.46
CA ILE A 98 -5.38 -7.11 -4.83
C ILE A 98 -3.89 -7.36 -4.82
N GLU A 99 -3.45 -8.47 -5.41
CA GLU A 99 -2.04 -8.82 -5.54
C GLU A 99 -1.56 -8.60 -6.98
N CYS A 100 -0.65 -7.65 -7.15
CA CYS A 100 0.02 -7.38 -8.42
C CYS A 100 1.29 -8.24 -8.50
N THR A 101 1.21 -9.31 -9.29
CA THR A 101 2.31 -10.27 -9.55
C THR A 101 3.06 -9.99 -10.85
N GLU A 102 2.57 -9.05 -11.66
CA GLU A 102 3.22 -8.67 -12.93
C GLU A 102 4.60 -8.03 -12.66
N ASN A 103 5.55 -8.23 -13.58
CA ASN A 103 6.96 -7.88 -13.38
C ASN A 103 7.38 -6.83 -14.43
N PHE A 104 6.90 -5.58 -14.30
CA PHE A 104 7.14 -4.51 -15.28
C PHE A 104 8.52 -3.82 -15.18
N GLY A 105 9.51 -4.46 -14.55
CA GLY A 105 10.86 -3.90 -14.41
C GLY A 105 10.99 -2.88 -13.27
N ASN A 106 12.23 -2.47 -12.98
CA ASN A 106 12.59 -1.65 -11.81
C ASN A 106 12.16 -0.17 -11.98
N ILE A 107 11.03 0.24 -11.38
CA ILE A 107 10.43 1.56 -11.66
C ILE A 107 11.04 2.71 -10.83
N HIS A 108 11.93 2.47 -9.86
CA HIS A 108 12.43 3.55 -8.98
C HIS A 108 13.93 3.56 -8.68
N GLY A 109 14.77 2.92 -9.52
CA GLY A 109 16.21 2.87 -9.24
C GLY A 109 16.52 2.19 -7.89
N VAL A 110 15.61 1.32 -7.43
CA VAL A 110 15.81 0.54 -6.21
C VAL A 110 16.93 -0.44 -6.52
N GLU A 111 18.01 -0.38 -5.74
CA GLU A 111 19.17 -1.25 -5.92
C GLU A 111 18.73 -2.73 -6.01
N PRO A 112 19.24 -3.52 -6.98
CA PRO A 112 18.84 -4.91 -7.20
C PRO A 112 18.89 -5.77 -5.93
N GLU A 113 19.84 -5.49 -5.04
CA GLU A 113 19.99 -6.19 -3.77
C GLU A 113 18.80 -5.96 -2.81
N THR A 114 18.21 -4.77 -2.84
CA THR A 114 17.00 -4.45 -2.05
C THR A 114 15.79 -5.18 -2.62
N ILE A 115 15.68 -5.27 -3.95
CA ILE A 115 14.64 -6.08 -4.61
C ILE A 115 14.78 -7.55 -4.23
N GLU A 116 16.01 -8.07 -4.18
CA GLU A 116 16.25 -9.47 -3.82
C GLU A 116 15.95 -9.75 -2.34
N LYS A 117 16.28 -8.82 -1.43
CA LYS A 117 15.88 -8.89 -0.02
C LYS A 117 14.36 -8.84 0.16
N MET A 118 13.65 -8.05 -0.66
CA MET A 118 12.19 -8.00 -0.66
C MET A 118 11.58 -9.30 -1.22
N LYS A 119 12.13 -9.85 -2.30
CA LYS A 119 11.74 -11.16 -2.86
C LYS A 119 11.92 -12.29 -1.83
N LYS A 120 13.05 -12.33 -1.12
CA LYS A 120 13.31 -13.34 -0.07
C LYS A 120 12.35 -13.24 1.12
N ARG A 121 11.76 -12.08 1.37
CA ARG A 121 10.79 -11.84 2.46
C ARG A 121 9.33 -11.95 2.02
N TRP A 122 9.09 -12.12 0.71
CA TRP A 122 7.75 -12.22 0.14
C TRP A 122 7.03 -13.47 0.66
N GLN A 123 5.86 -13.28 1.24
CA GLN A 123 4.97 -14.38 1.64
C GLN A 123 3.80 -14.43 0.68
N GLU A 124 3.68 -15.51 -0.10
CA GLU A 124 2.56 -15.76 -1.01
C GLU A 124 1.22 -15.73 -0.25
N TRP A 125 0.20 -15.15 -0.89
CA TRP A 125 -1.17 -15.26 -0.43
C TRP A 125 -1.74 -16.60 -0.90
N GLN A 126 -1.85 -17.57 0.02
CA GLN A 126 -2.79 -18.66 -0.21
C GLN A 126 -4.17 -18.11 0.13
N SER A 127 -5.02 -18.02 -0.88
CA SER A 127 -6.46 -17.86 -0.71
C SER A 127 -6.91 -18.80 0.40
N VAL A 128 -7.59 -18.26 1.40
CA VAL A 128 -8.27 -19.05 2.43
C VAL A 128 -9.11 -20.11 1.70
N PRO A 129 -8.95 -21.41 1.96
CA PRO A 129 -9.85 -22.42 1.42
C PRO A 129 -11.27 -22.05 1.88
N GLN A 130 -12.19 -22.05 0.92
CA GLN A 130 -13.61 -21.77 1.11
C GLN A 130 -14.25 -22.73 2.11
#